data_AF-A0A438CYH6-F1
#
_entry.id   AF-A0A438CYH6-F1
#
_cell.length_a   1.000
_cell.length_b   1.000
_cell.length_c   1.000
_cell.angle_alpha   90.00
_cell.angle_beta   90.00
_cell.angle_gamma   90.00
#
_symmetry.space_group_name_H-M   'P 1'
#
loop_
_entity.id
_entity.type
_entity.pdbx_description
1 polymer ?
#
loop_
_entity_poly.entity_id
_entity_poly.type
_entity_poly.pdbx_seq_one_letter_code
_entity_poly.pdbx_strand_id
1 'polypeptide(L)'
;MAPNINPTLPLLLLLLFTLHLSSVSAWKKEEFRTCNQTPFCKRARSRKPHSSSLFATDVAILDGALTANLRQPPPESPDQDQIKPLLFTLSVYQNGVVRVKIDEDPSLDPPKKRFEVPDVVLPEFESTKLWLQRFQTETVDGDSGPSSVVYVADGYEAVLRHNPLRVKQEGDDWEERFKGHTDVRPYGPQSISFDVSFFDADFVYGIPEHASSFALRPTRGPGVDDSEPYRLFNLDVFEYIHDSPFGLYGSIPFMLGHGKARGTSGFFWLNAAEMQIDVLGSGWDAESGILLPESGGRIDTLWMSEAGIVDTFFFIGPGPKDVVRQYTSVTGTPAMPQLFSTAYHQCRWNYRDEEDVENVDSKFDEHDIPYDVLWLDIEHTDGKRYFTWDRVLFPNPEQMQNKLAAKGRHMVTIVDPHIKRDESFHLHKEATSKGYYVKDATGKDYDGWCWPGSSSYPDMLNPEIRSWWSEKFSLKNYVGSTPWLYIWNDMNEPSVFNGPEHAVAVESYCHRKDMKKRHEKERRLFRLGSSGREFGSGCGSSSREGSGRHEAENCLL
;
A
#
# COMPACT_ATOMS: atom_id res chain seq x y z
N MET A 1 44.88 -41.49 -44.82
CA MET A 1 45.29 -40.36 -43.96
C MET A 1 44.04 -39.84 -43.27
N ALA A 2 43.86 -40.17 -41.98
CA ALA A 2 42.78 -39.58 -41.18
C ALA A 2 43.20 -38.15 -40.77
N PRO A 3 42.32 -37.15 -40.83
CA PRO A 3 42.68 -35.80 -40.44
C PRO A 3 42.77 -35.73 -38.91
N ASN A 4 43.91 -35.25 -38.41
CA ASN A 4 44.11 -34.88 -37.01
C ASN A 4 43.20 -33.69 -36.70
N ILE A 5 42.03 -33.95 -36.11
CA ILE A 5 41.17 -32.90 -35.58
C ILE A 5 41.75 -32.51 -34.22
N ASN A 6 42.27 -31.29 -34.12
CA ASN A 6 42.89 -30.77 -32.91
C ASN A 6 41.81 -30.55 -31.84
N PRO A 7 41.81 -31.30 -30.72
CA PRO A 7 40.74 -31.27 -29.72
C PRO A 7 40.67 -29.96 -28.93
N THR A 8 41.67 -29.09 -29.08
CA THR A 8 41.72 -27.78 -28.41
C THR A 8 40.71 -26.77 -28.97
N LEU A 9 40.37 -26.86 -30.25
CA LEU A 9 39.47 -25.91 -30.90
C LEU A 9 38.01 -25.99 -30.42
N PRO A 10 37.38 -27.19 -30.31
CA PRO A 10 36.04 -27.29 -29.74
C PRO A 10 36.01 -26.93 -28.24
N LEU A 11 37.09 -27.20 -27.49
CA LEU A 11 37.20 -26.84 -26.08
C LEU A 11 37.30 -25.32 -25.89
N LEU A 12 38.07 -24.62 -26.74
CA LEU A 12 38.20 -23.17 -26.72
C LEU A 12 36.89 -22.48 -27.13
N LEU A 13 36.19 -23.03 -28.11
CA LEU A 13 34.85 -22.56 -28.52
C LEU A 13 33.82 -22.75 -27.40
N LEU A 14 33.84 -23.88 -26.69
CA LEU A 14 32.98 -24.10 -25.53
C LEU A 14 33.30 -23.11 -24.40
N LEU A 15 34.58 -22.85 -24.14
CA LEU A 15 35.03 -21.88 -23.12
C LEU A 15 34.59 -20.45 -23.46
N LEU A 16 34.75 -20.04 -24.73
CA LEU A 16 34.28 -18.75 -25.24
C LEU A 16 32.74 -18.64 -25.19
N PHE A 17 32.02 -19.72 -25.47
CA PHE A 17 30.56 -19.75 -25.35
C PHE A 17 30.11 -19.64 -23.89
N THR A 18 30.83 -20.26 -22.95
CA THR A 18 30.56 -20.11 -21.51
C THR A 18 30.95 -18.75 -20.94
N LEU A 19 31.96 -18.09 -21.52
CA LEU A 19 32.33 -16.70 -21.17
C LEU A 19 31.32 -15.66 -21.69
N HIS A 20 30.48 -16.04 -22.66
CA HIS A 20 29.36 -15.24 -23.18
C HIS A 20 27.99 -15.66 -22.65
N LEU A 21 27.92 -16.69 -21.79
CA LEU A 21 26.76 -16.93 -20.94
C LEU A 21 26.76 -15.91 -19.81
N SER A 22 26.53 -14.64 -20.13
CA SER A 22 25.99 -13.71 -19.15
C SER A 22 24.63 -14.26 -18.74
N SER A 23 24.52 -14.72 -17.51
CA SER A 23 23.22 -14.98 -16.88
C SER A 23 22.45 -13.67 -16.91
N VAL A 24 21.56 -13.52 -17.88
CA VAL A 24 20.58 -12.45 -17.89
C VAL A 24 19.61 -12.79 -16.77
N SER A 25 19.76 -12.13 -15.62
CA SER A 25 18.72 -12.12 -14.62
C SER A 25 17.54 -11.36 -15.21
N ALA A 26 16.37 -11.98 -15.25
CA ALA A 26 15.17 -11.31 -15.73
C ALA A 26 14.68 -10.25 -14.74
N TRP A 27 14.89 -10.50 -13.43
CA TRP A 27 14.84 -9.46 -12.40
C TRP A 27 16.00 -8.49 -12.58
N LYS A 28 15.67 -7.20 -12.76
CA LYS A 28 16.63 -6.10 -12.89
C LYS A 28 16.60 -5.24 -11.64
N LYS A 29 17.39 -5.63 -10.64
CA LYS A 29 17.49 -4.92 -9.34
C LYS A 29 17.75 -3.42 -9.51
N GLU A 30 18.49 -3.03 -10.54
CA GLU A 30 18.83 -1.65 -10.86
C GLU A 30 17.63 -0.78 -11.27
N GLU A 31 16.49 -1.36 -11.68
CA GLU A 31 15.26 -0.63 -12.02
C GLU A 31 14.52 -0.11 -10.78
N PHE A 32 14.92 -0.54 -9.58
CA PHE A 32 14.26 -0.20 -8.33
C PHE A 32 15.23 0.38 -7.30
N ARG A 33 14.73 1.28 -6.44
CA ARG A 33 15.54 1.96 -5.43
C ARG A 33 15.79 1.06 -4.21
N THR A 34 17.05 1.03 -3.77
CA THR A 34 17.46 0.56 -2.44
C THR A 34 17.24 1.63 -1.37
N CYS A 35 17.25 1.27 -0.08
CA CYS A 35 17.15 2.26 1.00
C CYS A 35 18.23 3.35 0.92
N ASN A 36 19.45 3.02 0.49
CA ASN A 36 20.52 4.03 0.34
C ASN A 36 20.31 4.96 -0.86
N GLN A 37 19.52 4.54 -1.85
CA GLN A 37 19.08 5.36 -2.98
C GLN A 37 17.77 6.10 -2.71
N THR A 38 17.05 5.76 -1.63
CA THR A 38 15.85 6.44 -1.16
C THR A 38 16.19 7.38 0.01
N PRO A 39 16.26 8.70 -0.20
CA PRO A 39 16.88 9.58 0.79
C PRO A 39 16.16 9.66 2.12
N PHE A 40 14.84 9.49 2.18
CA PHE A 40 14.15 9.42 3.48
C PHE A 40 14.55 8.18 4.29
N CYS A 41 14.70 7.02 3.64
CA CYS A 41 15.14 5.81 4.31
C CYS A 41 16.59 5.96 4.78
N LYS A 42 17.49 6.43 3.90
CA LYS A 42 18.89 6.70 4.25
C LYS A 42 19.02 7.64 5.46
N ARG A 43 18.21 8.71 5.51
CA ARG A 43 18.18 9.66 6.65
C ARG A 43 17.65 9.03 7.93
N ALA A 44 16.65 8.16 7.84
CA ALA A 44 16.09 7.52 9.01
C ALA A 44 17.05 6.45 9.58
N ARG A 45 17.67 5.64 8.72
CA ARG A 45 18.65 4.61 9.14
C ARG A 45 19.94 5.17 9.77
N SER A 46 20.33 6.40 9.42
CA SER A 46 21.52 7.06 10.00
C SER A 46 21.31 7.62 11.41
N ARG A 47 20.07 7.58 11.94
CA ARG A 47 19.76 8.02 13.30
C ARG A 47 20.29 7.00 14.31
N LYS A 48 20.80 7.50 15.45
CA LYS A 48 21.25 6.64 16.56
C LYS A 48 20.03 6.05 17.30
N PRO A 49 20.10 4.78 17.73
CA PRO A 49 19.08 4.16 18.59
C PRO A 49 18.84 4.99 19.86
N HIS A 50 17.59 5.01 20.36
CA HIS A 50 17.20 5.68 21.61
C HIS A 50 17.57 7.18 21.73
N SER A 51 17.98 7.82 20.62
CA SER A 51 18.43 9.21 20.62
C SER A 51 17.29 10.13 20.25
N SER A 52 16.68 10.74 21.26
CA SER A 52 15.42 11.41 21.04
C SER A 52 15.25 12.64 21.94
N SER A 53 14.63 13.70 21.41
CA SER A 53 14.81 15.10 21.86
C SER A 53 13.51 15.90 21.83
N LEU A 54 12.36 15.28 22.00
CA LEU A 54 11.05 15.90 22.12
C LEU A 54 10.50 15.45 23.46
N PHE A 55 9.94 16.40 24.18
CA PHE A 55 9.24 16.16 25.42
C PHE A 55 7.80 16.66 25.30
N ALA A 56 6.90 15.99 26.01
CA ALA A 56 5.50 16.37 26.07
C ALA A 56 5.29 17.56 27.03
N THR A 57 4.58 18.58 26.57
CA THR A 57 4.05 19.68 27.39
C THR A 57 2.55 19.78 27.23
N ASP A 58 1.90 20.53 28.13
CA ASP A 58 0.46 20.83 28.02
C ASP A 58 -0.43 19.58 27.97
N VAL A 59 -0.04 18.52 28.72
CA VAL A 59 -0.77 17.26 28.74
C VAL A 59 -2.14 17.47 29.38
N ALA A 60 -3.19 17.20 28.61
CA ALA A 60 -4.58 17.41 29.01
C ALA A 60 -5.48 16.34 28.40
N ILE A 61 -6.71 16.23 28.92
CA ILE A 61 -7.78 15.48 28.24
C ILE A 61 -8.66 16.48 27.51
N LEU A 62 -8.77 16.34 26.19
CA LEU A 62 -9.65 17.12 25.33
C LEU A 62 -10.49 16.16 24.49
N ASP A 63 -11.80 16.38 24.45
CA ASP A 63 -12.77 15.53 23.72
C ASP A 63 -12.61 14.02 23.96
N GLY A 64 -12.34 13.66 25.22
CA GLY A 64 -12.18 12.27 25.66
C GLY A 64 -10.89 11.60 25.19
N ALA A 65 -9.92 12.35 24.64
CA ALA A 65 -8.59 11.87 24.25
C ALA A 65 -7.49 12.55 25.08
N LEU A 66 -6.37 11.88 25.27
CA LEU A 66 -5.19 12.46 25.90
C LEU A 66 -4.42 13.25 24.84
N THR A 67 -4.26 14.55 25.03
CA THR A 67 -3.59 15.45 24.09
C THR A 67 -2.34 16.06 24.72
N ALA A 68 -1.31 16.31 23.92
CA ALA A 68 -0.10 16.99 24.36
C ALA A 68 0.56 17.76 23.21
N ASN A 69 1.40 18.74 23.55
CA ASN A 69 2.30 19.39 22.62
C ASN A 69 3.69 18.75 22.72
N LEU A 70 4.24 18.27 21.60
CA LEU A 70 5.61 17.74 21.57
C LEU A 70 6.57 18.84 21.13
N ARG A 71 7.57 19.15 21.97
CA ARG A 71 8.52 20.26 21.75
C ARG A 71 9.96 19.81 21.84
N GLN A 72 10.85 20.46 21.09
CA GLN A 72 12.30 20.26 21.20
C GLN A 72 12.88 21.07 22.39
N PRO A 73 14.01 20.64 22.99
CA PRO A 73 14.81 21.47 23.86
C PRO A 73 15.14 22.81 23.21
N PRO A 74 15.33 23.87 24.02
CA PRO A 74 15.83 25.14 23.52
C PRO A 74 17.14 24.93 22.74
N PRO A 75 17.33 25.61 21.60
CA PRO A 75 18.50 25.45 20.75
C PRO A 75 19.75 25.92 21.49
N GLU A 76 20.85 25.19 21.29
CA GLU A 76 22.15 25.53 21.88
C GLU A 76 22.83 26.70 21.15
N SER A 77 22.41 26.99 19.91
CA SER A 77 22.87 28.14 19.12
C SER A 77 21.70 28.89 18.45
N PRO A 78 21.80 30.22 18.26
CA PRO A 78 20.74 31.02 17.64
C PRO A 78 20.50 30.71 16.15
N ASP A 79 21.41 30.00 15.49
CA ASP A 79 21.29 29.58 14.08
C ASP A 79 20.63 28.20 13.91
N GLN A 80 20.19 27.57 15.00
CA GLN A 80 19.57 26.25 14.96
C GLN A 80 18.04 26.40 14.82
N ASP A 81 17.52 26.06 13.64
CA ASP A 81 16.07 26.07 13.36
C ASP A 81 15.32 25.13 14.33
N GLN A 82 14.36 25.70 15.06
CA GLN A 82 13.44 24.93 15.92
C GLN A 82 12.27 24.38 15.10
N ILE A 83 11.95 23.11 15.32
CA ILE A 83 10.72 22.52 14.79
C ILE A 83 9.54 23.11 15.56
N LYS A 84 8.51 23.54 14.81
CA LYS A 84 7.26 24.00 15.41
C LYS A 84 6.62 22.86 16.24
N PRO A 85 5.89 23.16 17.33
CA PRO A 85 5.30 22.12 18.17
C PRO A 85 4.44 21.14 17.38
N LEU A 86 4.56 19.84 17.69
CA LEU A 86 3.71 18.80 17.11
C LEU A 86 2.52 18.53 18.05
N LEU A 87 1.35 18.30 17.48
CA LEU A 87 0.14 17.95 18.20
C LEU A 87 0.07 16.44 18.35
N PHE A 88 0.08 15.97 19.60
CA PHE A 88 -0.09 14.57 19.96
C PHE A 88 -1.53 14.32 20.42
N THR A 89 -2.12 13.22 19.98
CA THR A 89 -3.42 12.73 20.47
C THR A 89 -3.38 11.22 20.65
N LEU A 90 -3.76 10.74 21.83
CA LEU A 90 -3.99 9.33 22.13
C LEU A 90 -5.47 9.12 22.44
N SER A 91 -6.10 8.24 21.67
CA SER A 91 -7.50 7.82 21.85
C SER A 91 -7.55 6.33 22.16
N VAL A 92 -8.44 5.94 23.06
CA VAL A 92 -8.70 4.55 23.41
C VAL A 92 -10.09 4.17 22.92
N TYR A 93 -10.24 3.00 22.34
CA TYR A 93 -11.48 2.47 21.78
C TYR A 93 -11.85 1.16 22.46
N GLN A 94 -13.11 0.74 22.29
CA GLN A 94 -13.56 -0.57 22.77
C GLN A 94 -12.67 -1.70 22.22
N ASN A 95 -12.72 -2.85 22.91
CA ASN A 95 -11.94 -4.04 22.55
C ASN A 95 -10.42 -3.85 22.59
N GLY A 96 -9.91 -2.83 23.29
CA GLY A 96 -8.47 -2.68 23.53
C GLY A 96 -7.68 -2.17 22.32
N VAL A 97 -8.29 -1.33 21.50
CA VAL A 97 -7.59 -0.64 20.41
C VAL A 97 -7.16 0.75 20.90
N VAL A 98 -5.88 1.08 20.74
CA VAL A 98 -5.33 2.41 21.06
C VAL A 98 -4.89 3.06 19.77
N ARG A 99 -5.33 4.29 19.51
CA ARG A 99 -4.89 5.09 18.35
C ARG A 99 -4.04 6.26 18.80
N VAL A 100 -2.87 6.43 18.19
CA VAL A 100 -1.97 7.56 18.40
C VAL A 100 -1.82 8.34 17.10
N LYS A 101 -2.11 9.64 17.17
CA LYS A 101 -1.91 10.60 16.10
C LYS A 101 -0.88 11.65 16.47
N ILE A 102 0.05 11.95 15.56
CA ILE A 102 0.99 13.07 15.68
C ILE A 102 1.00 13.85 14.37
N ASP A 103 0.70 15.14 14.46
CA ASP A 103 0.66 16.05 13.30
C ASP A 103 1.38 17.38 13.61
N GLU A 104 1.70 18.14 12.56
CA GLU A 104 2.09 19.54 12.67
C GLU A 104 0.84 20.40 12.93
N ASP A 105 0.95 21.45 13.75
CA ASP A 105 -0.20 22.33 14.03
C ASP A 105 -0.62 23.09 12.75
N PRO A 106 -1.83 22.85 12.21
CA PRO A 106 -2.28 23.45 10.97
C PRO A 106 -2.61 24.94 11.11
N SER A 107 -2.70 25.47 12.33
CA SER A 107 -2.95 26.90 12.59
C SER A 107 -1.72 27.79 12.40
N LEU A 108 -0.53 27.19 12.28
CA LEU A 108 0.73 27.89 12.09
C LEU A 108 0.79 28.57 10.71
N ASP A 109 1.42 29.73 10.60
CA ASP A 109 1.60 30.43 9.32
C ASP A 109 3.01 30.14 8.72
N PRO A 110 3.12 29.73 7.44
CA PRO A 110 2.04 29.24 6.58
C PRO A 110 1.51 27.88 7.06
N PRO A 111 0.19 27.60 6.90
CA PRO A 111 -0.39 26.34 7.32
C PRO A 111 0.33 25.19 6.63
N LYS A 112 0.69 24.17 7.40
CA LYS A 112 1.22 22.91 6.87
C LYS A 112 0.22 21.83 7.26
N LYS A 113 -0.61 21.43 6.30
CA LYS A 113 -1.47 20.27 6.45
C LYS A 113 -0.73 19.06 5.90
N ARG A 114 -0.59 18.02 6.72
CA ARG A 114 -0.08 16.72 6.29
C ARG A 114 -1.23 15.86 5.81
N PHE A 115 -0.92 14.89 4.96
CA PHE A 115 -1.94 14.00 4.43
C PHE A 115 -2.41 13.03 5.51
N GLU A 116 -3.72 12.84 5.59
CA GLU A 116 -4.39 11.85 6.44
C GLU A 116 -5.16 10.87 5.53
N VAL A 117 -4.96 9.56 5.73
CA VAL A 117 -5.58 8.51 4.89
C VAL A 117 -7.10 8.53 5.03
N PRO A 118 -7.85 8.85 3.96
CA PRO A 118 -9.31 8.72 3.97
C PRO A 118 -9.74 7.26 3.75
N ASP A 119 -11.02 6.99 3.97
CA ASP A 119 -11.75 5.80 3.47
C ASP A 119 -11.27 4.40 3.94
N VAL A 120 -10.18 4.30 4.71
CA VAL A 120 -9.66 3.02 5.26
C VAL A 120 -10.25 2.66 6.63
N VAL A 121 -10.49 3.68 7.47
CA VAL A 121 -11.08 3.50 8.81
C VAL A 121 -12.60 3.54 8.68
N LEU A 122 -13.27 2.52 9.20
CA LEU A 122 -14.72 2.43 9.18
C LEU A 122 -15.36 3.63 9.91
N PRO A 123 -16.36 4.31 9.33
CA PRO A 123 -17.05 5.42 10.00
C PRO A 123 -17.62 5.05 11.38
N GLU A 124 -18.13 3.82 11.52
CA GLU A 124 -18.67 3.28 12.77
C GLU A 124 -17.59 3.02 13.84
N PHE A 125 -16.32 2.85 13.46
CA PHE A 125 -15.24 2.62 14.42
C PHE A 125 -15.11 3.80 15.40
N GLU A 126 -15.27 5.03 14.92
CA GLU A 126 -15.17 6.23 15.76
C GLU A 126 -16.22 6.27 16.87
N SER A 127 -17.38 5.63 16.67
CA SER A 127 -18.43 5.52 17.69
C SER A 127 -18.05 4.63 18.88
N THR A 128 -16.97 3.83 18.74
CA THR A 128 -16.47 2.94 19.79
C THR A 128 -15.44 3.61 20.71
N LYS A 129 -15.15 4.90 20.51
CA LYS A 129 -14.21 5.68 21.33
C LYS A 129 -14.65 5.68 22.80
N LEU A 130 -13.72 5.35 23.69
CA LEU A 130 -13.91 5.46 25.13
C LEU A 130 -13.57 6.89 25.59
N TRP A 131 -14.43 7.46 26.44
CA TRP A 131 -14.22 8.81 26.94
C TRP A 131 -13.29 8.81 28.15
N LEU A 132 -12.04 9.23 27.96
CA LEU A 132 -11.09 9.37 29.06
C LEU A 132 -11.58 10.46 30.03
N GLN A 133 -11.68 10.13 31.32
CA GLN A 133 -12.12 11.08 32.36
C GLN A 133 -10.96 11.61 33.21
N ARG A 134 -9.91 10.81 33.38
CA ARG A 134 -8.73 11.12 34.17
C ARG A 134 -7.53 10.34 33.64
N PHE A 135 -6.34 10.88 33.86
CA PHE A 135 -5.08 10.17 33.71
C PHE A 135 -4.30 10.31 35.03
N GLN A 136 -3.44 9.35 35.33
CA GLN A 136 -2.51 9.45 36.46
C GLN A 136 -1.14 9.84 35.95
N THR A 137 -0.44 10.67 36.72
CA THR A 137 0.95 10.99 36.47
C THR A 137 1.81 10.21 37.46
N GLU A 138 2.58 9.25 36.95
CA GLU A 138 3.42 8.38 37.76
C GLU A 138 4.84 8.28 37.20
N THR A 139 5.80 7.89 38.04
CA THR A 139 7.15 7.52 37.60
C THR A 139 7.19 6.01 37.46
N VAL A 140 7.16 5.52 36.22
CA VAL A 140 7.16 4.08 35.90
C VAL A 140 8.60 3.62 35.63
N ASP A 141 8.98 2.45 36.14
CA ASP A 141 10.27 1.78 35.91
C ASP A 141 11.55 2.60 36.16
N GLY A 142 11.54 3.55 37.10
CA GLY A 142 12.74 4.30 37.49
C GLY A 142 13.15 5.43 36.52
N ASP A 143 12.25 5.83 35.62
CA ASP A 143 12.48 6.91 34.66
C ASP A 143 12.69 8.30 35.30
N SER A 144 13.45 9.15 34.62
CA SER A 144 13.80 10.50 35.09
C SER A 144 12.68 11.56 34.94
N GLY A 145 11.47 11.17 34.54
CA GLY A 145 10.36 12.09 34.25
C GLY A 145 8.96 11.50 34.45
N PRO A 146 7.91 12.35 34.45
CA PRO A 146 6.53 11.91 34.61
C PRO A 146 6.02 11.09 33.41
N SER A 147 5.18 10.10 33.69
CA SER A 147 4.45 9.31 32.68
C SER A 147 2.95 9.45 32.91
N SER A 148 2.17 9.52 31.83
CA SER A 148 0.71 9.51 31.88
C SER A 148 0.18 8.10 31.68
N VAL A 149 -0.50 7.54 32.68
CA VAL A 149 -1.08 6.19 32.64
C VAL A 149 -2.57 6.27 32.36
N VAL A 150 -3.02 5.51 31.35
CA VAL A 150 -4.41 5.37 30.93
C VAL A 150 -4.80 3.89 30.93
N TYR A 151 -5.85 3.53 31.65
CA TYR A 151 -6.33 2.14 31.70
C TYR A 151 -7.13 1.81 30.43
N VAL A 152 -6.72 0.75 29.72
CA VAL A 152 -7.29 0.37 28.41
C VAL A 152 -8.30 -0.78 28.55
N ALA A 153 -7.96 -1.79 29.35
CA ALA A 153 -8.80 -2.95 29.65
C ALA A 153 -8.39 -3.57 31.01
N ASP A 154 -9.13 -4.55 31.51
CA ASP A 154 -8.81 -5.25 32.77
C ASP A 154 -7.37 -5.82 32.71
N GLY A 155 -6.46 -5.22 33.47
CA GLY A 155 -5.05 -5.62 33.55
C GLY A 155 -4.12 -5.01 32.48
N TYR A 156 -4.60 -4.11 31.62
CA TYR A 156 -3.78 -3.42 30.61
C TYR A 156 -3.85 -1.90 30.75
N GLU A 157 -2.68 -1.28 30.77
CA GLU A 157 -2.50 0.17 30.79
C GLU A 157 -1.70 0.65 29.58
N ALA A 158 -2.10 1.78 29.02
CA ALA A 158 -1.30 2.57 28.09
C ALA A 158 -0.51 3.60 28.90
N VAL A 159 0.81 3.46 28.90
CA VAL A 159 1.73 4.37 29.57
C VAL A 159 2.37 5.27 28.53
N LEU A 160 2.01 6.55 28.54
CA LEU A 160 2.69 7.58 27.76
C LEU A 160 3.86 8.13 28.58
N ARG A 161 5.07 7.70 28.25
CA ARG A 161 6.29 8.29 28.79
C ARG A 161 6.54 9.63 28.11
N HIS A 162 6.78 10.70 28.89
CA HIS A 162 6.93 12.06 28.34
C HIS A 162 8.29 12.31 27.66
N ASN A 163 9.18 11.31 27.66
CA ASN A 163 10.51 11.34 27.05
C ASN A 163 10.85 9.92 26.54
N PRO A 164 11.40 9.69 25.32
CA PRO A 164 11.77 10.67 24.29
C PRO A 164 11.11 10.45 22.88
N LEU A 165 10.71 11.51 22.11
CA LEU A 165 10.42 11.46 20.62
C LEU A 165 11.33 12.43 19.78
N ARG A 166 11.64 12.28 18.46
CA ARG A 166 12.48 13.29 17.72
C ARG A 166 12.19 13.45 16.22
N VAL A 167 12.29 14.71 15.75
CA VAL A 167 12.41 15.10 14.33
C VAL A 167 13.67 15.98 14.16
N LYS A 168 14.36 15.89 13.02
CA LYS A 168 15.51 16.74 12.63
C LYS A 168 15.30 17.22 11.19
N GLN A 169 15.62 18.47 10.90
CA GLN A 169 15.68 19.06 9.56
C GLN A 169 17.10 19.62 9.31
N GLU A 170 17.63 19.52 8.09
CA GLU A 170 18.91 20.08 7.64
C GLU A 170 18.86 20.29 6.10
N GLY A 171 19.62 21.26 5.57
CA GLY A 171 19.28 22.06 4.38
C GLY A 171 19.76 21.66 2.98
N ASP A 172 19.11 22.33 2.01
CA ASP A 172 19.36 22.64 0.58
C ASP A 172 20.23 21.72 -0.30
N ASP A 173 19.58 20.82 -1.05
CA ASP A 173 19.18 20.96 -2.47
C ASP A 173 18.28 19.73 -2.77
N TRP A 174 16.99 19.92 -3.05
CA TRP A 174 15.98 18.86 -2.82
C TRP A 174 15.70 17.94 -4.01
N GLU A 175 16.23 18.26 -5.18
CA GLU A 175 15.97 17.49 -6.39
C GLU A 175 16.56 16.07 -6.29
N GLU A 176 15.74 15.06 -6.51
CA GLU A 176 16.19 13.67 -6.59
C GLU A 176 16.19 13.19 -8.04
N ARG A 177 17.23 12.47 -8.44
CA ARG A 177 17.34 11.92 -9.80
C ARG A 177 17.46 10.41 -9.76
N PHE A 178 16.57 9.73 -10.47
CA PHE A 178 16.64 8.27 -10.65
C PHE A 178 16.37 7.91 -12.11
N LYS A 179 17.36 7.25 -12.75
CA LYS A 179 17.29 6.74 -14.14
C LYS A 179 16.69 7.72 -15.17
N GLY A 180 17.03 9.00 -15.06
CA GLY A 180 16.59 10.05 -16.01
C GLY A 180 15.32 10.80 -15.61
N HIS A 181 14.65 10.39 -14.52
CA HIS A 181 13.56 11.13 -13.90
C HIS A 181 14.09 12.02 -12.79
N THR A 182 13.56 13.24 -12.68
CA THR A 182 13.85 14.18 -11.60
C THR A 182 12.59 14.40 -10.77
N ASP A 183 12.69 14.22 -9.45
CA ASP A 183 11.70 14.68 -8.48
C ASP A 183 12.17 16.00 -7.85
N VAL A 184 11.51 17.10 -8.17
CA VAL A 184 11.80 18.47 -7.75
C VAL A 184 11.42 18.78 -6.29
N ARG A 185 10.73 17.85 -5.60
CA ARG A 185 10.41 17.92 -4.16
C ARG A 185 10.06 19.33 -3.64
N PRO A 186 8.94 19.91 -4.09
CA PRO A 186 8.59 21.31 -3.84
C PRO A 186 8.37 21.65 -2.36
N TYR A 187 8.26 20.65 -1.49
CA TYR A 187 8.04 20.80 -0.04
C TYR A 187 9.21 20.33 0.83
N GLY A 188 10.34 19.93 0.22
CA GLY A 188 11.50 19.42 0.93
C GLY A 188 11.23 18.10 1.68
N PRO A 189 11.95 17.80 2.76
CA PRO A 189 11.88 16.52 3.47
C PRO A 189 10.67 16.53 4.43
N GLN A 190 9.74 15.61 4.21
CA GLN A 190 8.51 15.49 5.01
C GLN A 190 8.38 14.13 5.73
N SER A 191 9.45 13.33 5.69
CA SER A 191 9.45 11.95 6.17
C SER A 191 9.31 11.83 7.68
N ILE A 192 8.60 10.79 8.10
CA ILE A 192 8.31 10.45 9.49
C ILE A 192 8.89 9.06 9.77
N SER A 193 9.44 8.88 10.97
CA SER A 193 9.86 7.56 11.45
C SER A 193 9.26 7.27 12.81
N PHE A 194 8.91 6.02 13.06
CA PHE A 194 8.32 5.55 14.31
C PHE A 194 8.90 4.18 14.67
N ASP A 195 9.45 4.04 15.87
CA ASP A 195 9.95 2.78 16.40
C ASP A 195 8.87 2.04 17.20
N VAL A 196 8.81 0.72 17.04
CA VAL A 196 7.86 -0.15 17.74
C VAL A 196 8.58 -1.38 18.25
N SER A 197 8.48 -1.60 19.56
CA SER A 197 9.02 -2.78 20.24
C SER A 197 7.91 -3.75 20.60
N PHE A 198 8.03 -4.98 20.11
CA PHE A 198 7.18 -6.11 20.48
C PHE A 198 7.86 -6.89 21.61
N PHE A 199 7.57 -6.51 22.84
CA PHE A 199 8.07 -7.20 24.03
C PHE A 199 7.52 -8.63 24.12
N ASP A 200 8.40 -9.56 24.46
CA ASP A 200 8.18 -11.00 24.57
C ASP A 200 7.70 -11.66 23.28
N ALA A 201 7.89 -11.02 22.12
CA ALA A 201 7.64 -11.62 20.82
C ALA A 201 8.83 -12.50 20.39
N ASP A 202 8.51 -13.71 19.93
CA ASP A 202 9.46 -14.62 19.31
C ASP A 202 9.56 -14.38 17.80
N PHE A 203 8.46 -13.92 17.19
CA PHE A 203 8.35 -13.65 15.76
C PHE A 203 7.44 -12.45 15.48
N VAL A 204 7.69 -11.79 14.35
CA VAL A 204 6.78 -10.80 13.76
C VAL A 204 6.32 -11.24 12.37
N TYR A 205 5.09 -10.86 12.00
CA TYR A 205 4.40 -11.27 10.78
C TYR A 205 3.65 -10.10 10.15
N GLY A 206 3.28 -10.22 8.88
CA GLY A 206 2.42 -9.25 8.20
C GLY A 206 3.19 -8.42 7.20
N ILE A 207 2.85 -7.13 7.10
CA ILE A 207 3.37 -6.17 6.12
C ILE A 207 3.46 -6.72 4.68
N PRO A 208 2.43 -7.41 4.14
CA PRO A 208 2.48 -7.85 2.75
C PRO A 208 2.49 -6.64 1.80
N GLU A 209 2.92 -6.78 0.55
CA GLU A 209 3.24 -8.03 -0.16
C GLU A 209 4.74 -8.19 -0.47
N HIS A 210 5.31 -9.30 0.01
CA HIS A 210 6.70 -9.69 -0.25
C HIS A 210 6.76 -11.18 -0.56
N ALA A 211 7.61 -11.55 -1.52
CA ALA A 211 8.01 -12.93 -1.71
C ALA A 211 9.04 -13.33 -0.64
N SER A 212 8.61 -13.40 0.62
CA SER A 212 9.46 -13.70 1.79
C SER A 212 8.84 -14.77 2.67
N SER A 213 9.54 -15.15 3.75
CA SER A 213 8.98 -16.07 4.74
C SER A 213 7.80 -15.43 5.49
N PHE A 214 6.85 -16.27 5.92
CA PHE A 214 5.68 -15.81 6.67
C PHE A 214 6.07 -15.07 7.97
N ALA A 215 7.01 -15.65 8.73
CA ALA A 215 7.71 -14.93 9.79
C ALA A 215 8.77 -14.03 9.14
N LEU A 216 8.72 -12.74 9.44
CA LEU A 216 9.61 -11.75 8.84
C LEU A 216 11.03 -11.94 9.38
N ARG A 217 12.02 -11.72 8.52
CA ARG A 217 13.43 -11.85 8.87
C ARG A 217 13.99 -10.52 9.34
N PRO A 218 15.02 -10.53 10.20
CA PRO A 218 15.78 -9.32 10.49
C PRO A 218 16.38 -8.70 9.22
N THR A 219 16.24 -7.39 9.07
CA THR A 219 16.75 -6.59 7.95
C THR A 219 17.97 -5.74 8.34
N ARG A 220 18.29 -5.70 9.64
CA ARG A 220 19.44 -4.98 10.18
C ARG A 220 19.87 -5.58 11.51
N GLY A 221 21.16 -5.60 11.79
CA GLY A 221 21.74 -6.10 13.04
C GLY A 221 22.74 -7.24 12.81
N PRO A 222 23.27 -7.85 13.88
CA PRO A 222 24.22 -8.95 13.78
C PRO A 222 23.64 -10.13 12.97
N GLY A 223 24.44 -10.66 12.03
CA GLY A 223 24.05 -11.80 11.20
C GLY A 223 23.14 -11.49 10.01
N VAL A 224 22.93 -10.20 9.68
CA VAL A 224 22.24 -9.78 8.46
C VAL A 224 23.27 -9.33 7.42
N ASP A 225 23.46 -10.14 6.38
CA ASP A 225 24.44 -9.87 5.32
C ASP A 225 23.95 -8.80 4.33
N ASP A 226 22.69 -8.93 3.87
CA ASP A 226 22.04 -7.99 2.94
C ASP A 226 21.04 -7.09 3.69
N SER A 227 21.51 -5.92 4.15
CA SER A 227 20.69 -5.00 4.94
C SER A 227 19.81 -4.09 4.08
N GLU A 228 18.64 -4.58 3.68
CA GLU A 228 17.56 -3.80 3.05
C GLU A 228 16.26 -3.96 3.84
N PRO A 229 15.52 -2.86 4.09
CA PRO A 229 14.28 -2.93 4.86
C PRO A 229 13.16 -3.52 4.00
N TYR A 230 12.11 -4.03 4.65
CA TYR A 230 10.88 -4.35 3.94
C TYR A 230 10.30 -3.08 3.33
N ARG A 231 10.04 -3.09 2.02
CA ARG A 231 9.50 -1.93 1.30
C ARG A 231 8.02 -2.13 1.02
N LEU A 232 7.19 -1.18 1.43
CA LEU A 232 5.79 -1.07 1.09
C LEU A 232 5.63 0.08 0.10
N PHE A 233 5.59 -0.31 -1.18
CA PHE A 233 5.34 0.58 -2.30
C PHE A 233 4.82 -0.28 -3.44
N ASN A 234 3.57 -0.07 -3.84
CA ASN A 234 2.94 -0.87 -4.88
C ASN A 234 3.67 -0.64 -6.21
N LEU A 235 4.22 -1.71 -6.77
CA LEU A 235 5.09 -1.73 -7.94
C LEU A 235 4.76 -2.91 -8.85
N ASP A 236 4.88 -2.69 -10.16
CA ASP A 236 4.84 -3.74 -11.16
C ASP A 236 6.25 -4.33 -11.29
N VAL A 237 6.43 -5.51 -10.71
CA VAL A 237 7.73 -6.15 -10.46
C VAL A 237 7.87 -7.35 -11.41
N PHE A 238 8.43 -7.12 -12.60
CA PHE A 238 8.65 -8.17 -13.59
C PHE A 238 9.62 -9.25 -13.09
N GLU A 239 9.19 -10.52 -13.17
CA GLU A 239 9.96 -11.69 -12.71
C GLU A 239 10.57 -11.50 -11.31
N TYR A 240 9.73 -11.11 -10.34
CA TYR A 240 10.15 -10.88 -8.96
C TYR A 240 10.97 -12.03 -8.38
N ILE A 241 11.92 -11.67 -7.50
CA ILE A 241 12.77 -12.66 -6.81
C ILE A 241 12.10 -13.17 -5.53
N HIS A 242 12.30 -14.45 -5.24
CA HIS A 242 11.91 -15.04 -3.97
C HIS A 242 12.91 -14.70 -2.87
N ASP A 243 12.47 -14.86 -1.63
CA ASP A 243 13.20 -14.57 -0.39
C ASP A 243 13.79 -13.16 -0.33
N SER A 244 12.95 -12.17 -0.63
CA SER A 244 13.37 -10.76 -0.70
C SER A 244 12.47 -9.84 0.13
N PRO A 245 13.02 -8.81 0.81
CA PRO A 245 12.25 -7.76 1.46
C PRO A 245 11.70 -6.72 0.45
N PHE A 246 11.91 -6.95 -0.85
CA PHE A 246 11.47 -6.06 -1.90
C PHE A 246 9.95 -6.09 -2.08
N GLY A 247 9.31 -4.91 -2.04
CA GLY A 247 7.86 -4.76 -2.17
C GLY A 247 7.34 -5.14 -3.54
N LEU A 248 6.12 -5.70 -3.57
CA LEU A 248 5.43 -6.14 -4.78
C LEU A 248 4.22 -5.25 -5.08
N TYR A 249 3.08 -5.85 -5.43
CA TYR A 249 1.93 -5.18 -6.02
C TYR A 249 1.00 -4.56 -4.97
N GLY A 250 0.89 -5.20 -3.79
CA GLY A 250 0.08 -4.74 -2.66
C GLY A 250 0.89 -4.27 -1.45
N SER A 251 0.26 -3.42 -0.62
CA SER A 251 0.82 -2.95 0.65
C SER A 251 -0.23 -2.90 1.75
N ILE A 252 -0.01 -3.61 2.86
CA ILE A 252 -0.82 -3.49 4.08
C ILE A 252 0.12 -3.23 5.27
N PRO A 253 0.22 -1.99 5.79
CA PRO A 253 1.17 -1.62 6.86
C PRO A 253 0.72 -2.08 8.26
N PHE A 254 0.40 -3.37 8.39
CA PHE A 254 -0.05 -4.04 9.61
C PHE A 254 0.91 -5.17 9.97
N MET A 255 1.39 -5.17 11.21
CA MET A 255 2.30 -6.17 11.76
C MET A 255 1.76 -6.79 13.03
N LEU A 256 1.96 -8.09 13.18
CA LEU A 256 1.65 -8.88 14.36
C LEU A 256 2.96 -9.30 15.03
N GLY A 257 3.11 -9.06 16.33
CA GLY A 257 4.14 -9.70 17.15
C GLY A 257 3.52 -10.84 17.95
N HIS A 258 4.14 -12.02 17.92
CA HIS A 258 3.67 -13.17 18.69
C HIS A 258 4.82 -13.82 19.44
N GLY A 259 4.58 -14.15 20.71
CA GLY A 259 5.49 -14.99 21.47
C GLY A 259 4.79 -15.76 22.58
N LYS A 260 5.49 -16.79 23.06
CA LYS A 260 4.93 -17.76 24.00
C LYS A 260 4.61 -17.16 25.37
N ALA A 261 5.37 -16.16 25.81
CA ALA A 261 5.25 -15.61 27.16
C ALA A 261 4.12 -14.60 27.31
N ARG A 262 3.90 -13.73 26.31
CA ARG A 262 2.94 -12.61 26.38
C ARG A 262 1.77 -12.68 25.40
N GLY A 263 1.80 -13.65 24.47
CA GLY A 263 0.74 -13.82 23.46
C GLY A 263 1.00 -12.99 22.20
N THR A 264 -0.05 -12.40 21.64
CA THR A 264 0.00 -11.63 20.40
C THR A 264 -0.41 -10.19 20.63
N SER A 265 0.35 -9.27 20.05
CA SER A 265 -0.04 -7.87 19.88
C SER A 265 0.06 -7.47 18.41
N GLY A 266 -0.56 -6.35 18.04
CA GLY A 266 -0.53 -5.84 16.68
C GLY A 266 -0.25 -4.35 16.63
N PHE A 267 0.32 -3.92 15.51
CA PHE A 267 0.58 -2.54 15.17
C PHE A 267 0.17 -2.28 13.72
N PHE A 268 -0.63 -1.25 13.49
CA PHE A 268 -1.02 -0.80 12.16
C PHE A 268 -0.67 0.67 12.00
N TRP A 269 0.18 1.00 11.03
CA TRP A 269 0.47 2.39 10.66
C TRP A 269 -0.38 2.79 9.46
N LEU A 270 -1.44 3.55 9.71
CA LEU A 270 -2.30 4.11 8.67
C LEU A 270 -1.59 5.24 7.92
N ASN A 271 -0.83 4.86 6.88
CA ASN A 271 -0.12 5.78 6.00
C ASN A 271 0.06 5.11 4.63
N ALA A 272 -0.09 5.87 3.53
CA ALA A 272 0.01 5.31 2.17
C ALA A 272 1.10 5.95 1.30
N ALA A 273 1.99 6.73 1.91
CA ALA A 273 3.24 7.10 1.24
C ALA A 273 4.19 5.89 1.15
N GLU A 274 5.27 6.00 0.37
CA GLU A 274 6.31 4.97 0.36
C GLU A 274 6.78 4.73 1.80
N MET A 275 6.75 3.47 2.22
CA MET A 275 7.12 3.06 3.57
C MET A 275 8.21 1.99 3.53
N GLN A 276 9.22 2.14 4.37
CA GLN A 276 10.31 1.18 4.55
C GLN A 276 10.40 0.80 6.03
N ILE A 277 10.50 -0.50 6.30
CA ILE A 277 10.35 -1.06 7.65
C ILE A 277 11.55 -1.97 7.94
N ASP A 278 12.31 -1.60 8.95
CA ASP A 278 13.37 -2.45 9.49
C ASP A 278 12.82 -3.38 10.58
N VAL A 279 13.16 -4.66 10.51
CA VAL A 279 13.07 -5.62 11.62
C VAL A 279 14.48 -5.77 12.19
N LEU A 280 14.66 -5.41 13.44
CA LEU A 280 15.99 -5.30 14.05
C LEU A 280 16.36 -6.61 14.73
N GLY A 281 17.46 -7.22 14.28
CA GLY A 281 17.97 -8.49 14.79
C GLY A 281 18.50 -8.37 16.22
N SER A 282 18.50 -9.47 16.97
CA SER A 282 18.97 -9.46 18.36
C SER A 282 20.39 -8.89 18.50
N GLY A 283 20.57 -7.96 19.43
CA GLY A 283 21.85 -7.26 19.65
C GLY A 283 22.12 -6.11 18.69
N TRP A 284 21.12 -5.64 17.93
CA TRP A 284 21.23 -4.46 17.06
C TRP A 284 21.56 -3.16 17.81
N ASP A 285 21.20 -3.08 19.09
CA ASP A 285 21.39 -1.94 19.99
C ASP A 285 22.69 -2.00 20.80
N ALA A 286 23.51 -3.04 20.58
CA ALA A 286 24.77 -3.25 21.28
C ALA A 286 25.91 -2.38 20.71
N GLU A 287 25.86 -1.05 20.87
CA GLU A 287 27.04 -0.19 20.69
C GLU A 287 27.30 0.73 21.89
N SER A 288 28.37 0.39 22.63
CA SER A 288 29.09 1.10 23.72
C SER A 288 28.91 0.61 25.17
N GLY A 289 29.29 -0.66 25.42
CA GLY A 289 29.77 -1.11 26.73
C GLY A 289 28.73 -1.82 27.61
N ILE A 290 29.05 -3.07 27.98
CA ILE A 290 28.59 -3.79 29.19
C ILE A 290 27.12 -3.55 29.59
N LEU A 291 26.18 -3.65 28.65
CA LEU A 291 24.78 -3.84 29.00
C LEU A 291 24.44 -5.31 28.80
N LEU A 292 24.08 -5.97 29.90
CA LEU A 292 23.55 -7.34 29.88
C LEU A 292 22.27 -7.33 29.03
N PRO A 293 22.03 -8.37 28.22
CA PRO A 293 20.77 -8.51 27.50
C PRO A 293 19.62 -8.36 28.50
N GLU A 294 18.69 -7.44 28.24
CA GLU A 294 17.45 -7.39 29.02
C GLU A 294 16.81 -8.78 29.01
N SER A 295 16.41 -9.26 30.18
CA SER A 295 16.04 -10.66 30.43
C SER A 295 14.70 -11.09 29.83
N GLY A 296 14.21 -10.40 28.81
CA GLY A 296 12.99 -10.71 28.06
C GLY A 296 13.25 -10.64 26.55
N GLY A 297 12.72 -11.59 25.79
CA GLY A 297 12.80 -11.53 24.32
C GLY A 297 12.08 -10.27 23.83
N ARG A 298 12.62 -9.55 22.86
CA ARG A 298 11.92 -8.42 22.22
C ARG A 298 12.31 -8.35 20.75
N ILE A 299 11.39 -7.91 19.91
CA ILE A 299 11.66 -7.58 18.51
C ILE A 299 11.38 -6.10 18.32
N ASP A 300 12.41 -5.36 17.95
CA ASP A 300 12.32 -3.93 17.66
C ASP A 300 12.16 -3.72 16.16
N THR A 301 11.32 -2.75 15.79
CA THR A 301 11.08 -2.40 14.39
C THR A 301 11.18 -0.90 14.19
N LEU A 302 11.73 -0.48 13.06
CA LEU A 302 11.83 0.93 12.67
C LEU A 302 11.04 1.16 11.39
N TRP A 303 9.95 1.89 11.52
CA TRP A 303 9.07 2.20 10.41
C TRP A 303 9.40 3.60 9.88
N MET A 304 9.47 3.76 8.57
CA MET A 304 9.92 4.99 7.90
C MET A 304 8.98 5.29 6.75
N SER A 305 8.24 6.39 6.80
CA SER A 305 7.35 6.82 5.72
C SER A 305 7.83 8.14 5.10
N GLU A 306 7.69 8.28 3.78
CA GLU A 306 8.11 9.48 3.06
C GLU A 306 7.33 10.74 3.48
N ALA A 307 6.06 10.61 3.88
CA ALA A 307 5.21 11.74 4.24
C ALA A 307 3.95 11.33 5.04
N GLY A 308 2.94 12.20 5.07
CA GLY A 308 1.71 11.99 5.85
C GLY A 308 1.90 12.37 7.33
N ILE A 309 0.94 11.96 8.16
CA ILE A 309 1.01 12.05 9.63
C ILE A 309 1.48 10.74 10.26
N VAL A 310 1.82 10.77 11.55
CA VAL A 310 1.79 9.56 12.37
C VAL A 310 0.31 9.29 12.68
N ASP A 311 -0.25 8.20 12.17
CA ASP A 311 -1.57 7.70 12.55
C ASP A 311 -1.43 6.19 12.75
N THR A 312 -1.41 5.77 14.01
CA THR A 312 -1.01 4.43 14.40
C THR A 312 -2.04 3.81 15.30
N PHE A 313 -2.26 2.51 15.14
CA PHE A 313 -3.17 1.70 15.93
C PHE A 313 -2.39 0.58 16.60
N PHE A 314 -2.61 0.43 17.89
CA PHE A 314 -2.06 -0.64 18.72
C PHE A 314 -3.19 -1.57 19.13
N PHE A 315 -2.95 -2.87 18.99
CA PHE A 315 -3.91 -3.92 19.25
C PHE A 315 -3.37 -4.84 20.33
N ILE A 316 -4.06 -4.92 21.47
CA ILE A 316 -3.53 -5.60 22.67
C ILE A 316 -3.69 -7.12 22.67
N GLY A 317 -4.47 -7.69 21.73
CA GLY A 317 -4.73 -9.13 21.66
C GLY A 317 -5.64 -9.66 22.78
N PRO A 318 -5.32 -10.80 23.43
CA PRO A 318 -3.99 -11.43 23.54
C PRO A 318 -3.72 -12.58 22.56
N GLY A 319 -4.72 -13.07 21.82
CA GLY A 319 -4.54 -14.14 20.83
C GLY A 319 -4.43 -13.61 19.39
N PRO A 320 -3.86 -14.39 18.44
CA PRO A 320 -3.81 -13.97 17.03
C PRO A 320 -5.18 -13.62 16.45
N LYS A 321 -6.21 -14.39 16.80
CA LYS A 321 -7.60 -14.14 16.36
C LYS A 321 -8.15 -12.84 16.92
N ASP A 322 -7.77 -12.46 18.13
CA ASP A 322 -8.28 -11.26 18.79
C ASP A 322 -7.66 -10.03 18.15
N VAL A 323 -6.36 -10.07 17.86
CA VAL A 323 -5.67 -8.98 17.14
C VAL A 323 -6.22 -8.81 15.73
N VAL A 324 -6.47 -9.89 15.00
CA VAL A 324 -7.10 -9.81 13.68
C VAL A 324 -8.52 -9.24 13.78
N ARG A 325 -9.33 -9.65 14.77
CA ARG A 325 -10.65 -9.07 15.01
C ARG A 325 -10.59 -7.58 15.30
N GLN A 326 -9.66 -7.16 16.17
CA GLN A 326 -9.41 -5.76 16.48
C GLN A 326 -9.05 -4.97 15.21
N TYR A 327 -8.11 -5.47 14.40
CA TYR A 327 -7.74 -4.86 13.11
C TYR A 327 -8.93 -4.76 12.13
N THR A 328 -9.74 -5.81 12.00
CA THR A 328 -10.95 -5.79 11.15
C THR A 328 -12.07 -4.95 11.74
N SER A 329 -12.05 -4.59 13.02
CA SER A 329 -13.00 -3.62 13.59
C SER A 329 -12.66 -2.18 13.21
N VAL A 330 -11.38 -1.89 12.95
CA VAL A 330 -10.91 -0.59 12.46
C VAL A 330 -11.15 -0.47 10.97
N THR A 331 -10.78 -1.52 10.22
CA THR A 331 -10.64 -1.42 8.77
C THR A 331 -11.81 -2.11 8.05
N GLY A 332 -12.41 -3.14 8.65
CA GLY A 332 -13.54 -3.88 8.09
C GLY A 332 -13.19 -5.31 7.73
N THR A 333 -14.23 -6.13 7.55
CA THR A 333 -14.10 -7.56 7.25
C THR A 333 -14.04 -7.82 5.74
N PRO A 334 -13.50 -8.98 5.30
CA PRO A 334 -13.65 -9.41 3.92
C PRO A 334 -15.11 -9.38 3.48
N ALA A 335 -15.36 -8.89 2.26
CA ALA A 335 -16.67 -8.97 1.64
C ALA A 335 -17.07 -10.44 1.47
N MET A 336 -18.37 -10.73 1.50
CA MET A 336 -18.84 -12.09 1.25
C MET A 336 -18.61 -12.42 -0.24
N PRO A 337 -17.75 -13.41 -0.58
CA PRO A 337 -17.46 -13.73 -1.97
C PRO A 337 -18.70 -14.33 -2.64
N GLN A 338 -18.81 -14.12 -3.95
CA GLN A 338 -19.72 -14.90 -4.78
C GLN A 338 -19.28 -16.36 -4.75
N LEU A 339 -20.22 -17.32 -4.65
CA LEU A 339 -19.86 -18.73 -4.45
C LEU A 339 -18.89 -19.25 -5.52
N PHE A 340 -19.16 -18.95 -6.79
CA PHE A 340 -18.33 -19.37 -7.92
C PHE A 340 -16.89 -18.86 -7.83
N SER A 341 -16.65 -17.72 -7.14
CA SER A 341 -15.32 -17.09 -7.07
C SER A 341 -14.37 -17.82 -6.13
N THR A 342 -14.85 -18.86 -5.43
CA THR A 342 -14.05 -19.74 -4.57
C THR A 342 -13.66 -21.05 -5.26
N ALA A 343 -14.20 -21.29 -6.47
CA ALA A 343 -13.98 -22.50 -7.24
C ALA A 343 -12.77 -22.35 -8.18
N TYR A 344 -12.64 -23.26 -9.16
CA TYR A 344 -11.50 -23.24 -10.10
C TYR A 344 -11.71 -22.22 -11.22
N HIS A 345 -10.72 -21.35 -11.38
CA HIS A 345 -10.66 -20.29 -12.40
C HIS A 345 -9.64 -20.68 -13.46
N GLN A 346 -10.07 -20.73 -14.71
CA GLN A 346 -9.21 -21.03 -15.84
C GLN A 346 -8.87 -19.72 -16.59
N CYS A 347 -7.58 -19.40 -16.63
CA CYS A 347 -7.05 -18.18 -17.24
C CYS A 347 -5.75 -18.46 -18.02
N ARG A 348 -5.46 -17.62 -19.03
CA ARG A 348 -4.14 -17.43 -19.63
C ARG A 348 -4.12 -16.09 -20.35
N TRP A 349 -2.92 -15.55 -20.57
CA TRP A 349 -2.70 -14.52 -21.57
C TRP A 349 -2.37 -15.16 -22.94
N ASN A 350 -3.21 -15.14 -23.97
CA ASN A 350 -4.66 -14.90 -24.03
C ASN A 350 -5.36 -16.13 -24.63
N TYR A 351 -6.67 -16.31 -24.40
CA TYR A 351 -7.51 -17.07 -25.34
C TYR A 351 -7.66 -16.29 -26.64
N ARG A 352 -7.57 -16.98 -27.78
CA ARG A 352 -7.44 -16.32 -29.09
C ARG A 352 -8.72 -15.61 -29.55
N ASP A 353 -9.86 -16.28 -29.38
CA ASP A 353 -11.15 -15.89 -29.95
C ASP A 353 -12.30 -16.68 -29.28
N GLU A 354 -13.54 -16.46 -29.72
CA GLU A 354 -14.73 -17.19 -29.26
C GLU A 354 -14.63 -18.72 -29.45
N GLU A 355 -13.96 -19.18 -30.51
CA GLU A 355 -13.81 -20.61 -30.79
C GLU A 355 -12.84 -21.27 -29.79
N ASP A 356 -11.74 -20.59 -29.45
CA ASP A 356 -10.80 -21.06 -28.42
C ASP A 356 -11.48 -21.15 -27.04
N VAL A 357 -12.32 -20.16 -26.70
CA VAL A 357 -13.13 -20.18 -25.48
C VAL A 357 -14.07 -21.38 -25.44
N GLU A 358 -14.84 -21.61 -26.51
CA GLU A 358 -15.78 -22.74 -26.61
C GLU A 358 -15.05 -24.09 -26.60
N ASN A 359 -13.90 -24.19 -27.27
CA ASN A 359 -13.07 -25.39 -27.26
C ASN A 359 -12.56 -25.70 -25.85
N VAL A 360 -12.02 -24.71 -25.13
CA VAL A 360 -11.54 -24.89 -23.75
C VAL A 360 -12.68 -25.32 -22.82
N ASP A 361 -13.81 -24.61 -22.85
CA ASP A 361 -15.02 -24.95 -22.08
C ASP A 361 -15.48 -26.39 -22.35
N SER A 362 -15.50 -26.81 -23.62
CA SER A 362 -15.88 -28.17 -24.01
C SER A 362 -14.90 -29.24 -23.54
N LYS A 363 -13.60 -28.93 -23.46
CA LYS A 363 -12.57 -29.87 -23.02
C LYS A 363 -12.62 -30.13 -21.52
N PHE A 364 -13.02 -29.16 -20.71
CA PHE A 364 -13.31 -29.40 -19.30
C PHE A 364 -14.44 -30.42 -19.12
N ASP A 365 -15.51 -30.30 -19.91
CA ASP A 365 -16.62 -31.27 -19.90
C ASP A 365 -16.19 -32.65 -20.43
N GLU A 366 -15.46 -32.69 -21.54
CA GLU A 366 -14.95 -33.94 -22.14
C GLU A 366 -14.05 -34.73 -21.17
N HIS A 367 -13.25 -34.03 -20.37
CA HIS A 367 -12.31 -34.62 -19.44
C HIS A 367 -12.81 -34.75 -18.00
N ASP A 368 -14.09 -34.40 -17.74
CA ASP A 368 -14.70 -34.43 -16.39
C ASP A 368 -13.89 -33.63 -15.35
N ILE A 369 -13.40 -32.46 -15.75
CA ILE A 369 -12.66 -31.54 -14.87
C ILE A 369 -13.59 -30.35 -14.56
N PRO A 370 -13.97 -30.12 -13.29
CA PRO A 370 -14.84 -29.01 -12.93
C PRO A 370 -14.10 -27.68 -12.99
N TYR A 371 -14.75 -26.65 -13.52
CA TYR A 371 -14.33 -25.25 -13.43
C TYR A 371 -15.55 -24.33 -13.50
N ASP A 372 -15.42 -23.14 -12.91
CA ASP A 372 -16.53 -22.20 -12.75
C ASP A 372 -16.34 -20.92 -13.56
N VAL A 373 -15.10 -20.49 -13.80
CA VAL A 373 -14.83 -19.18 -14.40
C VAL A 373 -13.79 -19.26 -15.52
N LEU A 374 -14.13 -18.72 -16.69
CA LEU A 374 -13.18 -18.51 -17.78
C LEU A 374 -12.79 -17.03 -17.87
N TRP A 375 -11.50 -16.76 -18.00
CA TRP A 375 -10.95 -15.40 -17.97
C TRP A 375 -10.47 -14.95 -19.35
N LEU A 376 -10.75 -13.71 -19.71
CA LEU A 376 -10.25 -13.03 -20.91
C LEU A 376 -9.32 -11.89 -20.53
N ASP A 377 -8.05 -12.07 -20.88
CA ASP A 377 -6.98 -11.10 -20.70
C ASP A 377 -7.00 -10.05 -21.85
N ILE A 378 -6.02 -9.15 -21.92
CA ILE A 378 -6.06 -7.86 -22.66
C ILE A 378 -6.33 -7.97 -24.16
N GLU A 379 -6.08 -9.12 -24.79
CA GLU A 379 -6.28 -9.29 -26.24
C GLU A 379 -7.76 -9.41 -26.64
N HIS A 380 -8.69 -9.51 -25.68
CA HIS A 380 -10.13 -9.48 -25.99
C HIS A 380 -10.63 -8.09 -26.41
N THR A 381 -9.86 -7.04 -26.13
CA THR A 381 -10.23 -5.65 -26.36
C THR A 381 -9.88 -5.17 -27.77
N ASP A 382 -10.59 -4.15 -28.29
CA ASP A 382 -10.21 -3.48 -29.54
C ASP A 382 -8.97 -2.60 -29.31
N GLY A 383 -7.79 -3.16 -29.55
CA GLY A 383 -6.52 -2.44 -29.51
C GLY A 383 -6.18 -1.88 -28.13
N LYS A 384 -6.51 -2.62 -27.06
CA LYS A 384 -6.28 -2.27 -25.64
C LYS A 384 -7.12 -1.07 -25.20
N ARG A 385 -8.31 -0.92 -25.81
CA ARG A 385 -9.36 -0.01 -25.34
C ARG A 385 -10.30 -0.79 -24.42
N TYR A 386 -10.20 -0.61 -23.11
CA TYR A 386 -11.12 -1.26 -22.17
C TYR A 386 -12.58 -0.87 -22.42
N PHE A 387 -13.53 -1.69 -21.93
CA PHE A 387 -14.96 -1.59 -22.25
C PHE A 387 -15.31 -1.79 -23.73
N THR A 388 -14.42 -2.42 -24.50
CA THR A 388 -14.65 -2.79 -25.90
C THR A 388 -14.33 -4.27 -26.13
N TRP A 389 -14.68 -4.76 -27.31
CA TRP A 389 -14.40 -6.13 -27.75
C TRP A 389 -13.76 -6.05 -29.14
N ASP A 390 -12.68 -6.80 -29.38
CA ASP A 390 -12.18 -7.01 -30.73
C ASP A 390 -13.26 -7.73 -31.54
N ARG A 391 -13.86 -7.07 -32.53
CA ARG A 391 -15.00 -7.60 -33.28
C ARG A 391 -14.62 -8.65 -34.33
N VAL A 392 -13.33 -8.85 -34.58
CA VAL A 392 -12.83 -9.94 -35.44
C VAL A 392 -12.72 -11.22 -34.62
N LEU A 393 -12.17 -11.14 -33.40
CA LEU A 393 -11.93 -12.28 -32.52
C LEU A 393 -13.13 -12.62 -31.63
N PHE A 394 -13.88 -11.60 -31.20
CA PHE A 394 -15.04 -11.69 -30.31
C PHE A 394 -16.26 -10.94 -30.90
N PRO A 395 -16.81 -11.41 -32.04
CA PRO A 395 -17.96 -10.78 -32.70
C PRO A 395 -19.28 -10.86 -31.90
N ASN A 396 -19.50 -11.91 -31.10
CA ASN A 396 -20.72 -12.23 -30.37
C ASN A 396 -20.49 -12.45 -28.85
N PRO A 397 -19.93 -11.48 -28.12
CA PRO A 397 -19.49 -11.68 -26.73
C PRO A 397 -20.63 -12.05 -25.78
N GLU A 398 -21.84 -11.53 -26.01
CA GLU A 398 -23.03 -11.88 -25.22
C GLU A 398 -23.43 -13.35 -25.41
N GLN A 399 -23.34 -13.89 -26.63
CA GLN A 399 -23.67 -15.29 -26.88
C GLN A 399 -22.64 -16.21 -26.24
N MET A 400 -21.35 -15.88 -26.35
CA MET A 400 -20.26 -16.60 -25.69
C MET A 400 -20.47 -16.67 -24.17
N GLN A 401 -20.75 -15.54 -23.51
CA GLN A 401 -21.03 -15.52 -22.07
C GLN A 401 -22.27 -16.34 -21.70
N ASN A 402 -23.35 -16.22 -22.48
CA ASN A 402 -24.58 -16.97 -22.21
C ASN A 402 -24.42 -18.49 -22.41
N LYS A 403 -23.54 -18.95 -23.31
CA LYS A 403 -23.20 -20.38 -23.46
C LYS A 403 -22.54 -20.93 -22.19
N LEU A 404 -21.60 -20.18 -21.60
CA LEU A 404 -20.99 -20.54 -20.31
C LEU A 404 -22.03 -20.53 -19.18
N ALA A 405 -22.84 -19.47 -19.11
CA ALA A 405 -23.88 -19.33 -18.10
C ALA A 405 -24.93 -20.45 -18.15
N ALA A 406 -25.25 -20.98 -19.33
CA ALA A 406 -26.15 -22.13 -19.48
C ALA A 406 -25.63 -23.41 -18.78
N LYS A 407 -24.32 -23.49 -18.51
CA LYS A 407 -23.67 -24.55 -17.75
C LYS A 407 -23.42 -24.18 -16.28
N GLY A 408 -23.88 -23.01 -15.83
CA GLY A 408 -23.60 -22.47 -14.50
C GLY A 408 -22.21 -21.85 -14.34
N ARG A 409 -21.53 -21.55 -15.46
CA ARG A 409 -20.19 -20.94 -15.47
C ARG A 409 -20.28 -19.43 -15.68
N HIS A 410 -19.21 -18.74 -15.31
CA HIS A 410 -19.06 -17.30 -15.39
C HIS A 410 -17.88 -16.90 -16.29
N MET A 411 -17.85 -15.64 -16.69
CA MET A 411 -16.73 -15.05 -17.40
C MET A 411 -16.14 -13.90 -16.60
N VAL A 412 -14.83 -13.72 -16.68
CA VAL A 412 -14.13 -12.53 -16.19
C VAL A 412 -13.42 -11.85 -17.36
N THR A 413 -13.53 -10.53 -17.48
CA THR A 413 -12.70 -9.73 -18.41
C THR A 413 -11.81 -8.75 -17.66
N ILE A 414 -10.60 -8.56 -18.18
CA ILE A 414 -9.66 -7.58 -17.63
C ILE A 414 -10.05 -6.13 -17.99
N VAL A 415 -9.95 -5.22 -17.03
CA VAL A 415 -10.17 -3.78 -17.17
C VAL A 415 -9.15 -3.03 -16.31
N ASP A 416 -8.15 -2.42 -16.96
CA ASP A 416 -7.05 -1.74 -16.25
C ASP A 416 -7.29 -0.22 -16.16
N PRO A 417 -6.67 0.48 -15.19
CA PRO A 417 -6.89 1.90 -14.96
C PRO A 417 -6.05 2.81 -15.87
N HIS A 418 -5.62 2.33 -17.05
CA HIS A 418 -4.93 3.14 -18.05
C HIS A 418 -5.76 3.25 -19.33
N ILE A 419 -6.17 4.46 -19.67
CA ILE A 419 -7.06 4.73 -20.80
C ILE A 419 -6.22 5.18 -22.00
N LYS A 420 -6.28 4.41 -23.09
CA LYS A 420 -5.63 4.75 -24.37
C LYS A 420 -5.95 6.18 -24.79
N ARG A 421 -4.92 6.97 -25.09
CA ARG A 421 -5.05 8.36 -25.58
C ARG A 421 -5.39 8.36 -27.06
N ASP A 422 -6.67 8.33 -27.36
CA ASP A 422 -7.22 8.30 -28.73
C ASP A 422 -8.51 9.12 -28.78
N GLU A 423 -8.54 10.17 -29.60
CA GLU A 423 -9.68 11.08 -29.74
C GLU A 423 -10.94 10.42 -30.35
N SER A 424 -10.75 9.28 -31.03
CA SER A 424 -11.87 8.46 -31.51
C SER A 424 -12.44 7.53 -30.44
N PHE A 425 -11.70 7.33 -29.34
CA PHE A 425 -12.15 6.50 -28.23
C PHE A 425 -13.04 7.30 -27.27
N HIS A 426 -14.32 6.94 -27.24
CA HIS A 426 -15.36 7.67 -26.49
C HIS A 426 -15.03 7.85 -25.00
N LEU A 427 -14.51 6.81 -24.34
CA LEU A 427 -14.15 6.85 -22.92
C LEU A 427 -13.03 7.85 -22.66
N HIS A 428 -12.01 7.85 -23.53
CA HIS A 428 -10.91 8.81 -23.44
C HIS A 428 -11.41 10.24 -23.59
N LYS A 429 -12.16 10.50 -24.66
CA LYS A 429 -12.72 11.81 -24.97
C LYS A 429 -13.61 12.35 -23.83
N GLU A 430 -14.44 11.50 -23.25
CA GLU A 430 -15.29 11.87 -22.11
C GLU A 430 -14.45 12.25 -20.89
N ALA A 431 -13.50 11.40 -20.48
CA ALA A 431 -12.64 11.64 -19.32
C ALA A 431 -11.76 12.90 -19.49
N THR A 432 -11.23 13.15 -20.68
CA THR A 432 -10.51 14.38 -21.02
C THR A 432 -11.42 15.60 -20.87
N SER A 433 -12.64 15.55 -21.41
CA SER A 433 -13.59 16.68 -21.36
C SER A 433 -14.03 17.03 -19.94
N LYS A 434 -14.10 16.03 -19.05
CA LYS A 434 -14.46 16.19 -17.63
C LYS A 434 -13.24 16.49 -16.74
N GLY A 435 -12.02 16.41 -17.29
CA GLY A 435 -10.78 16.59 -16.54
C GLY A 435 -10.64 15.56 -15.42
N TYR A 436 -10.91 14.29 -15.73
CA TYR A 436 -10.89 13.16 -14.78
C TYR A 436 -9.54 12.45 -14.68
N TYR A 437 -8.54 12.87 -15.46
CA TYR A 437 -7.20 12.29 -15.37
C TYR A 437 -6.34 12.91 -14.29
N VAL A 438 -5.44 12.09 -13.76
CA VAL A 438 -4.27 12.49 -12.99
C VAL A 438 -3.48 13.55 -13.77
N LYS A 439 -2.97 14.57 -13.07
CA LYS A 439 -2.28 15.71 -13.69
C LYS A 439 -0.80 15.74 -13.37
N ASP A 440 0.03 15.97 -14.39
CA ASP A 440 1.47 16.19 -14.23
C ASP A 440 1.79 17.49 -13.46
N ALA A 441 3.07 17.71 -13.18
CA ALA A 441 3.55 18.91 -12.48
C ALA A 441 3.24 20.23 -13.21
N THR A 442 2.95 20.18 -14.51
CA THR A 442 2.53 21.34 -15.32
C THR A 442 1.02 21.58 -15.28
N GLY A 443 0.26 20.65 -14.69
CA GLY A 443 -1.20 20.68 -14.60
C GLY A 443 -1.92 20.10 -15.82
N LYS A 444 -1.21 19.43 -16.73
CA LYS A 444 -1.79 18.73 -17.89
C LYS A 444 -2.13 17.29 -17.53
N ASP A 445 -3.00 16.64 -18.31
CA ASP A 445 -3.25 15.20 -18.16
C ASP A 445 -1.94 14.43 -18.27
N TYR A 446 -1.67 13.57 -17.28
CA TYR A 446 -0.49 12.73 -17.27
C TYR A 446 -0.50 11.77 -18.47
N ASP A 447 0.61 11.75 -19.21
CA ASP A 447 0.81 10.89 -20.38
C ASP A 447 1.92 9.88 -20.06
N GLY A 448 1.51 8.64 -19.84
CA GLY A 448 2.40 7.50 -19.61
C GLY A 448 2.24 6.45 -20.70
N TRP A 449 3.16 5.50 -20.77
CA TRP A 449 3.06 4.34 -21.67
C TRP A 449 2.65 3.11 -20.89
N CYS A 450 1.68 2.37 -21.42
CA CYS A 450 1.29 1.04 -20.94
C CYS A 450 0.87 0.16 -22.15
N TRP A 451 0.03 -0.86 -21.97
CA TRP A 451 -0.38 -1.79 -23.04
C TRP A 451 -0.88 -1.13 -24.32
N PRO A 452 -1.73 -0.08 -24.31
CA PRO A 452 -2.19 0.57 -25.54
C PRO A 452 -1.20 1.61 -26.10
N GLY A 453 0.01 1.73 -25.54
CA GLY A 453 0.93 2.82 -25.80
C GLY A 453 0.61 4.04 -24.92
N SER A 454 0.57 5.23 -25.51
CA SER A 454 0.24 6.48 -24.81
C SER A 454 -1.14 6.39 -24.13
N SER A 455 -1.15 6.65 -22.82
CA SER A 455 -2.25 6.38 -21.89
C SER A 455 -2.38 7.48 -20.83
N SER A 456 -3.61 7.72 -20.38
CA SER A 456 -3.92 8.56 -19.23
C SER A 456 -4.57 7.74 -18.12
N TYR A 457 -4.43 8.17 -16.86
CA TYR A 457 -4.87 7.40 -15.69
C TYR A 457 -5.98 8.17 -14.95
N PRO A 458 -7.18 7.61 -14.75
CA PRO A 458 -8.23 8.26 -13.98
C PRO A 458 -7.80 8.52 -12.54
N ASP A 459 -8.17 9.68 -12.01
CA ASP A 459 -7.87 10.07 -10.63
C ASP A 459 -8.87 9.44 -9.64
N MET A 460 -8.61 8.18 -9.27
CA MET A 460 -9.50 7.37 -8.43
C MET A 460 -9.64 7.86 -6.98
N LEU A 461 -8.82 8.81 -6.52
CA LEU A 461 -9.02 9.43 -5.20
C LEU A 461 -10.23 10.35 -5.16
N ASN A 462 -10.72 10.78 -6.32
CA ASN A 462 -11.92 11.60 -6.39
C ASN A 462 -13.18 10.71 -6.42
N PRO A 463 -14.09 10.82 -5.44
CA PRO A 463 -15.31 10.02 -5.39
C PRO A 463 -16.25 10.27 -6.59
N GLU A 464 -16.22 11.45 -7.21
CA GLU A 464 -16.95 11.75 -8.45
C GLU A 464 -16.47 10.85 -9.60
N ILE A 465 -15.15 10.67 -9.69
CA ILE A 465 -14.50 9.88 -10.74
C ILE A 465 -14.74 8.39 -10.50
N ARG A 466 -14.69 7.94 -9.24
CA ARG A 466 -15.09 6.57 -8.88
C ARG A 466 -16.54 6.28 -9.29
N SER A 467 -17.45 7.19 -8.98
CA SER A 467 -18.88 7.05 -9.36
C SER A 467 -19.07 6.97 -10.88
N TRP A 468 -18.35 7.82 -11.63
CA TRP A 468 -18.35 7.78 -13.09
C TRP A 468 -17.78 6.47 -13.65
N TRP A 469 -16.69 5.97 -13.06
CA TRP A 469 -16.06 4.73 -13.49
C TRP A 469 -16.96 3.52 -13.22
N SER A 470 -17.60 3.46 -12.05
CA SER A 470 -18.61 2.43 -11.72
C SER A 470 -19.77 2.41 -12.73
N GLU A 471 -20.22 3.57 -13.19
CA GLU A 471 -21.28 3.66 -14.22
C GLU A 471 -20.88 2.97 -15.54
N LYS A 472 -19.58 2.94 -15.88
CA LYS A 472 -19.08 2.31 -17.12
C LYS A 472 -19.26 0.80 -17.14
N PHE A 473 -19.39 0.16 -15.99
CA PHE A 473 -19.66 -1.28 -15.87
C PHE A 473 -21.15 -1.63 -16.02
N SER A 474 -22.06 -0.65 -16.11
CA SER A 474 -23.46 -0.96 -16.39
C SER A 474 -23.58 -1.66 -17.76
N LEU A 475 -24.51 -2.61 -17.89
CA LEU A 475 -24.75 -3.36 -19.13
C LEU A 475 -25.05 -2.46 -20.34
N LYS A 476 -25.55 -1.24 -20.07
CA LYS A 476 -25.78 -0.21 -21.09
C LYS A 476 -24.49 0.41 -21.61
N ASN A 477 -23.51 0.64 -20.73
CA ASN A 477 -22.25 1.31 -21.07
C ASN A 477 -21.20 0.31 -21.54
N TYR A 478 -21.07 -0.84 -20.88
CA TYR A 478 -20.19 -1.92 -21.32
C TYR A 478 -20.93 -2.83 -22.31
N VAL A 479 -21.13 -2.34 -23.54
CA VAL A 479 -21.84 -3.07 -24.60
C VAL A 479 -21.14 -4.41 -24.88
N GLY A 480 -21.92 -5.49 -24.85
CA GLY A 480 -21.42 -6.86 -24.98
C GLY A 480 -21.22 -7.59 -23.65
N SER A 481 -21.36 -6.91 -22.52
CA SER A 481 -21.40 -7.54 -21.19
C SER A 481 -22.78 -8.11 -20.86
N THR A 482 -22.80 -9.11 -19.99
CA THR A 482 -24.02 -9.74 -19.45
C THR A 482 -23.93 -9.77 -17.91
N PRO A 483 -25.03 -10.07 -17.19
CA PRO A 483 -24.98 -10.24 -15.73
C PRO A 483 -23.99 -11.32 -15.24
N TRP A 484 -23.57 -12.23 -16.13
CA TRP A 484 -22.63 -13.32 -15.84
C TRP A 484 -21.16 -12.93 -16.03
N LEU A 485 -20.90 -11.68 -16.43
CA LEU A 485 -19.57 -11.12 -16.57
C LEU A 485 -19.13 -10.43 -15.28
N TYR A 486 -17.93 -10.78 -14.84
CA TYR A 486 -17.21 -10.17 -13.72
C TYR A 486 -15.90 -9.57 -14.22
N ILE A 487 -15.20 -8.83 -13.36
CA ILE A 487 -14.09 -7.97 -13.78
C ILE A 487 -12.82 -8.34 -13.03
N TRP A 488 -11.71 -8.31 -13.76
CA TRP A 488 -10.36 -8.32 -13.23
C TRP A 488 -9.77 -6.92 -13.40
N ASN A 489 -9.26 -6.31 -12.33
CA ASN A 489 -8.44 -5.10 -12.42
C ASN A 489 -6.97 -5.47 -12.26
N ASP A 490 -6.15 -5.11 -13.25
CA ASP A 490 -4.71 -5.28 -13.23
C ASP A 490 -4.00 -3.94 -13.45
N MET A 491 -2.66 -3.96 -13.36
CA MET A 491 -1.79 -2.81 -13.65
C MET A 491 -2.13 -1.56 -12.82
N ASN A 492 -2.67 -1.77 -11.61
CA ASN A 492 -3.34 -0.73 -10.83
C ASN A 492 -2.52 -0.17 -9.68
N GLU A 493 -1.22 -0.45 -9.65
CA GLU A 493 -0.25 0.13 -8.73
C GLU A 493 -0.26 1.67 -8.72
N PRO A 494 -0.37 2.42 -9.84
CA PRO A 494 -0.52 2.06 -11.29
C PRO A 494 0.79 1.79 -12.04
N SER A 495 0.79 0.76 -12.91
CA SER A 495 1.93 0.45 -13.80
C SER A 495 2.04 1.45 -14.95
N VAL A 496 3.26 1.95 -15.16
CA VAL A 496 3.64 2.90 -16.22
C VAL A 496 5.01 2.48 -16.75
N PHE A 497 5.05 1.87 -17.93
CA PHE A 497 6.27 1.25 -18.47
C PHE A 497 7.45 2.20 -18.65
N ASN A 498 7.18 3.48 -18.93
CA ASN A 498 8.18 4.54 -19.06
C ASN A 498 8.29 5.45 -17.83
N GLY A 499 7.68 5.07 -16.71
CA GLY A 499 7.76 5.78 -15.43
C GLY A 499 8.96 5.32 -14.59
N PRO A 500 9.36 6.11 -13.58
CA PRO A 500 10.37 5.66 -12.63
C PRO A 500 9.85 4.43 -11.87
N GLU A 501 10.67 3.37 -11.80
CA GLU A 501 10.32 2.10 -11.16
C GLU A 501 9.01 1.49 -11.74
N HIS A 502 8.76 1.68 -13.04
CA HIS A 502 7.57 1.20 -13.75
C HIS A 502 6.24 1.73 -13.21
N ALA A 503 6.21 2.95 -12.67
CA ALA A 503 4.97 3.52 -12.19
C ALA A 503 4.92 5.05 -12.27
N VAL A 504 3.75 5.66 -12.02
CA VAL A 504 3.54 7.11 -12.19
C VAL A 504 4.55 7.90 -11.36
N ALA A 505 5.23 8.86 -11.99
CA ALA A 505 6.20 9.71 -11.30
C ALA A 505 5.55 10.38 -10.07
N VAL A 506 6.25 10.37 -8.92
CA VAL A 506 5.79 10.93 -7.63
C VAL A 506 5.31 12.39 -7.78
N GLU A 507 5.84 13.09 -8.79
CA GLU A 507 5.50 14.46 -9.11
C GLU A 507 4.12 14.68 -9.73
N SER A 508 3.59 13.66 -10.37
CA SER A 508 2.45 13.75 -11.29
C SER A 508 1.11 13.49 -10.61
N TYR A 509 1.04 13.53 -9.29
CA TYR A 509 -0.21 13.39 -8.52
C TYR A 509 -0.76 14.76 -8.10
N CYS A 510 -0.90 15.69 -9.04
CA CYS A 510 -1.58 16.96 -8.81
C CYS A 510 -3.11 16.79 -8.93
N HIS A 511 -3.76 16.29 -7.89
CA HIS A 511 -5.23 16.17 -7.81
C HIS A 511 -5.94 17.52 -8.07
N ARG A 512 -7.20 17.50 -8.53
CA ARG A 512 -7.91 18.70 -9.05
C ARG A 512 -7.89 19.92 -8.10
N LYS A 513 -7.59 21.11 -8.66
CA LYS A 513 -7.79 22.44 -8.03
C LYS A 513 -9.28 22.75 -8.01
N ASP A 514 -9.95 22.51 -6.89
CA ASP A 514 -11.26 23.12 -6.69
C ASP A 514 -11.08 24.59 -6.30
N MET A 515 -11.19 25.41 -7.35
CA MET A 515 -11.49 26.83 -7.29
C MET A 515 -12.79 27.08 -6.49
N LYS A 516 -12.66 27.28 -5.18
CA LYS A 516 -13.30 28.34 -4.36
C LYS A 516 -13.06 28.06 -2.86
N LYS A 517 -12.13 28.83 -2.28
CA LYS A 517 -11.95 29.02 -0.81
C LYS A 517 -11.51 27.82 0.05
N ARG A 518 -10.46 27.08 -0.34
CA ARG A 518 -9.61 26.40 0.66
C ARG A 518 -8.14 26.67 0.36
N HIS A 519 -7.41 27.02 1.41
CA HIS A 519 -5.99 27.35 1.39
C HIS A 519 -5.15 26.14 0.96
N GLU A 520 -4.00 26.46 0.40
CA GLU A 520 -3.04 25.60 -0.29
C GLU A 520 -2.47 24.45 0.56
N LYS A 521 -1.97 23.41 -0.13
CA LYS A 521 -1.14 22.26 0.33
C LYS A 521 -1.87 20.96 0.73
N GLU A 522 -2.46 20.26 -0.25
CA GLU A 522 -2.95 18.87 -0.07
C GLU A 522 -2.39 17.88 -1.11
N ARG A 523 -1.20 18.12 -1.67
CA ARG A 523 -0.82 17.42 -2.91
C ARG A 523 0.57 16.84 -2.91
N ARG A 524 0.61 15.57 -2.57
CA ARG A 524 1.43 14.50 -3.17
C ARG A 524 1.23 13.30 -2.24
N LEU A 525 1.51 12.10 -2.75
CA LEU A 525 1.68 10.86 -1.99
C LEU A 525 0.47 9.95 -1.84
N PHE A 526 -0.36 9.74 -2.86
CA PHE A 526 -1.30 8.61 -2.80
C PHE A 526 -1.24 7.72 -4.03
N ARG A 527 -0.86 6.47 -3.77
CA ARG A 527 -1.16 5.27 -4.56
C ARG A 527 -1.94 4.33 -3.65
N LEU A 528 -3.25 4.53 -3.59
CA LEU A 528 -4.14 3.41 -3.26
C LEU A 528 -4.46 2.77 -4.59
N GLY A 529 -3.97 1.54 -4.78
CA GLY A 529 -4.35 0.72 -5.91
C GLY A 529 -5.87 0.63 -5.98
N SER A 530 -6.40 0.62 -7.19
CA SER A 530 -7.84 0.61 -7.47
C SER A 530 -8.57 -0.65 -7.02
N SER A 531 -8.06 -1.42 -6.06
CA SER A 531 -8.60 -2.74 -5.64
C SER A 531 -8.72 -2.91 -4.12
N GLY A 532 -8.50 -1.86 -3.33
CA GLY A 532 -8.56 -1.94 -1.86
C GLY A 532 -9.84 -1.36 -1.27
N ARG A 533 -10.96 -2.09 -1.33
CA ARG A 533 -12.30 -1.79 -0.73
C ARG A 533 -13.21 -0.74 -1.37
N GLU A 534 -12.71 0.21 -2.16
CA GLU A 534 -13.57 1.32 -2.59
C GLU A 534 -14.51 1.01 -3.76
N PHE A 535 -14.38 -0.15 -4.42
CA PHE A 535 -15.42 -0.63 -5.34
C PHE A 535 -16.63 -1.24 -4.62
N GLY A 536 -16.49 -1.60 -3.33
CA GLY A 536 -17.53 -2.26 -2.54
C GLY A 536 -18.43 -1.33 -1.70
N SER A 537 -18.08 -0.05 -1.49
CA SER A 537 -18.82 0.86 -0.59
C SER A 537 -19.94 1.67 -1.26
N GLY A 538 -20.22 1.42 -2.55
CA GLY A 538 -21.24 2.13 -3.34
C GLY A 538 -22.69 1.61 -3.22
N CYS A 539 -22.96 0.50 -2.53
CA CYS A 539 -24.34 0.05 -2.27
C CYS A 539 -24.87 0.67 -0.96
N GLY A 540 -25.26 1.95 -1.04
CA GLY A 540 -26.04 2.59 0.01
C GLY A 540 -27.40 1.92 0.17
N SER A 541 -27.70 1.42 1.38
CA SER A 541 -29.01 0.91 1.75
C SER A 541 -30.09 1.98 1.61
N SER A 542 -30.76 2.02 0.46
CA SER A 542 -32.05 2.70 0.32
C SER A 542 -33.13 1.77 0.88
N SER A 543 -33.47 1.96 2.16
CA SER A 543 -34.69 1.39 2.73
C SER A 543 -35.91 1.94 1.98
N ARG A 544 -36.44 1.17 1.04
CA ARG A 544 -37.82 1.28 0.59
C ARG A 544 -38.46 -0.10 0.55
N GLU A 545 -39.35 -0.31 1.51
CA GLU A 545 -40.34 -1.38 1.49
C GLU A 545 -41.12 -1.35 0.16
N GLY A 546 -41.25 -2.50 -0.49
CA GLY A 546 -42.36 -2.74 -1.42
C GLY A 546 -41.99 -3.20 -2.83
N SER A 547 -42.37 -4.46 -3.11
CA SER A 547 -42.57 -5.10 -4.41
C SER A 547 -41.32 -5.62 -5.14
N GLY A 548 -41.32 -6.94 -5.36
CA GLY A 548 -40.21 -7.70 -5.91
C GLY A 548 -39.95 -7.44 -7.40
N ARG A 549 -38.69 -7.15 -7.70
CA ARG A 549 -37.97 -7.57 -8.90
C ARG A 549 -36.53 -7.85 -8.44
N HIS A 550 -36.01 -9.03 -8.77
CA HIS A 550 -34.60 -9.37 -8.55
C HIS A 550 -33.76 -8.62 -9.59
N GLU A 551 -33.23 -7.45 -9.23
CA GLU A 551 -32.09 -6.86 -9.91
C GLU A 551 -30.83 -7.37 -9.19
N ALA A 552 -30.00 -8.13 -9.91
CA ALA A 552 -28.71 -8.59 -9.42
C ALA A 552 -27.75 -7.40 -9.44
N GLU A 553 -27.49 -6.80 -8.27
CA GLU A 553 -26.46 -5.79 -8.08
C GLU A 553 -25.09 -6.48 -8.03
N ASN A 554 -24.34 -6.40 -9.14
CA ASN A 554 -22.95 -6.87 -9.21
C ASN A 554 -22.04 -5.93 -8.40
N CYS A 555 -21.76 -6.30 -7.14
CA CYS A 555 -20.70 -5.67 -6.33
C CYS A 555 -19.33 -6.15 -6.81
N LEU A 556 -18.46 -5.22 -7.24
CA LEU A 556 -17.08 -5.48 -7.67
C LEU A 556 -16.11 -5.21 -6.50
N LEU A 557 -15.03 -6.02 -6.44
CA LEU A 557 -13.99 -6.03 -5.41
C LEU A 557 -12.96 -4.91 -5.59
#